data_AF-A0A378VYM2-F1
#
_entry.id   AF-A0A378VYM2-F1
#
_cell.length_a   1.000
_cell.length_b   1.000
_cell.length_c   1.000
_cell.angle_alpha   90.00
_cell.angle_beta   90.00
_cell.angle_gamma   90.00
#
_symmetry.space_group_name_H-M   'P 1'
#
loop_
_entity.id
_entity.type
_entity.pdbx_description
1 polymer ?
#
loop_
_entity_poly.entity_id
_entity_poly.type
_entity_poly.pdbx_seq_one_letter_code
_entity_poly.pdbx_strand_id
1 'polypeptide(L)' 'MNDDYTTMEFVVEILTEIFMLGQEQAVAVMLSVHHEGKGLCGTYTRDIAQTKQQQVMQRAKAEGHPLQCIVEEI' A
#
# COMPACT_ATOMS: atom_id res chain seq x y z
N MET A 1 -5.86 1.54 0.96
CA MET A 1 -7.09 2.35 1.03
C MET A 1 -6.71 3.76 1.41
N ASN A 2 -7.46 4.76 0.97
CA ASN A 2 -7.21 6.16 1.34
C ASN A 2 -7.60 6.43 2.79
N ASP A 3 -6.91 7.40 3.38
CA ASP A 3 -7.22 8.00 4.67
C ASP A 3 -6.63 9.43 4.71
N ASP A 4 -7.08 10.26 5.65
CA ASP A 4 -6.71 11.68 5.69
C ASP A 4 -5.42 11.99 6.47
N TYR A 5 -4.70 10.97 6.97
CA TYR A 5 -3.58 11.14 7.91
C TYR A 5 -2.26 10.56 7.41
N THR A 6 -2.31 9.55 6.54
CA THR A 6 -1.12 8.94 5.96
C THR A 6 -0.53 9.84 4.87
N THR A 7 0.77 10.11 4.93
CA THR A 7 1.43 10.97 3.95
C THR A 7 1.60 10.26 2.60
N MET A 8 1.57 11.03 1.50
CA MET A 8 1.82 10.50 0.16
C MET A 8 3.20 9.85 0.04
N GLU A 9 4.22 10.46 0.66
CA GLU A 9 5.59 9.94 0.70
C GLU A 9 5.64 8.56 1.34
N PHE A 10 5.01 8.38 2.50
CA PHE A 10 4.95 7.08 3.18
C PHE A 10 4.25 6.02 2.34
N VAL A 11 3.16 6.37 1.64
CA VAL A 11 2.48 5.44 0.73
C VAL A 11 3.41 5.02 -0.42
N VAL A 12 4.18 5.95 -0.99
CA VAL A 12 5.16 5.64 -2.05
C VAL A 12 6.27 4.73 -1.51
N GLU A 13 6.81 4.99 -0.32
CA GLU A 13 7.80 4.12 0.33
C GLU A 13 7.29 2.69 0.54
N ILE A 14 6.06 2.54 1.01
CA ILE A 14 5.42 1.23 1.17
C ILE A 14 5.36 0.50 -0.18
N LEU A 15 4.94 1.20 -1.23
CA LEU A 15 4.80 0.64 -2.58
C LEU A 15 6.15 0.25 -3.19
N THR A 16 7.21 1.03 -2.96
CA THR A 16 8.55 0.72 -3.48
C THR A 16 9.24 -0.37 -2.67
N GLU A 17 9.12 -0.39 -1.34
CA GLU A 17 9.88 -1.32 -0.50
C GLU A 17 9.20 -2.67 -0.28
N ILE A 18 7.88 -2.69 -0.09
CA ILE A 18 7.13 -3.93 0.18
C ILE A 18 6.64 -4.54 -1.13
N PHE A 19 6.15 -3.74 -2.06
CA PHE A 19 5.59 -4.23 -3.33
C PHE A 19 6.61 -4.22 -4.47
N MET A 20 7.81 -3.68 -4.24
CA MET A 20 8.90 -3.62 -5.23
C MET A 20 8.50 -2.90 -6.50
N LEU A 21 7.57 -1.92 -6.41
CA LEU A 21 7.17 -1.11 -7.54
C LEU A 21 8.29 -0.13 -7.88
N GLY A 22 8.48 0.13 -9.18
CA GLY A 22 9.32 1.25 -9.61
C GLY A 22 8.73 2.59 -9.13
N GLN A 23 9.57 3.60 -8.92
CA GLN A 23 9.17 4.89 -8.33
C GLN A 23 7.99 5.54 -9.07
N GLU A 24 8.02 5.58 -10.40
CA GLU A 24 6.92 6.15 -11.20
C GLU A 24 5.60 5.39 -11.01
N GLN A 25 5.67 4.06 -10.96
CA GLN A 25 4.50 3.21 -10.75
C GLN A 25 3.95 3.37 -9.32
N ALA A 26 4.82 3.47 -8.32
CA ALA A 26 4.44 3.71 -6.93
C ALA A 26 3.71 5.05 -6.78
N VAL A 27 4.22 6.11 -7.42
CA VAL A 27 3.53 7.42 -7.44
C VAL A 27 2.17 7.32 -8.13
N ALA A 28 2.06 6.61 -9.26
CA ALA A 28 0.79 6.43 -9.95
C ALA A 28 -0.24 5.69 -9.07
N VAL A 29 0.16 4.59 -8.42
CA VAL A 29 -0.73 3.84 -7.52
C VAL A 29 -1.12 4.68 -6.30
N MET A 30 -0.19 5.43 -5.71
CA MET A 30 -0.48 6.35 -4.62
C MET A 30 -1.52 7.40 -5.03
N LEU A 31 -1.40 7.99 -6.22
CA LEU A 31 -2.38 8.95 -6.74
C LEU A 31 -3.76 8.31 -6.94
N SER A 32 -3.84 7.06 -7.40
CA SER A 32 -5.11 6.32 -7.44
C SER A 32 -5.68 6.10 -6.05
N VAL A 33 -4.87 5.74 -5.05
CA VAL A 33 -5.35 5.67 -3.66
C VAL A 33 -5.94 7.02 -3.23
N HIS A 34 -5.23 8.11 -3.45
CA HIS A 34 -5.65 9.45 -3.02
C HIS A 34 -6.95 9.92 -3.70
N HIS A 35 -7.08 9.76 -5.02
CA HIS A 35 -8.23 10.27 -5.77
C HIS A 35 -9.42 9.31 -5.84
N GLU A 36 -9.16 7.99 -5.87
CA GLU A 36 -10.18 6.96 -6.10
C GLU A 36 -10.53 6.19 -4.82
N GLY A 37 -9.89 6.50 -3.69
CA GLY A 37 -10.11 5.84 -2.41
C GLY A 37 -9.36 4.52 -2.25
N LYS A 38 -8.87 3.93 -3.34
CA LYS A 38 -8.08 2.69 -3.36
C LYS A 38 -7.20 2.59 -4.59
N GLY A 39 -6.17 1.74 -4.51
CA GLY A 39 -5.25 1.48 -5.62
C GLY A 39 -4.73 0.05 -5.54
N LEU A 40 -4.52 -0.57 -6.71
CA LEU A 40 -3.97 -1.92 -6.81
C LEU A 40 -2.44 -1.86 -6.68
N CYS A 41 -1.92 -2.44 -5.60
CA CYS A 41 -0.48 -2.53 -5.34
C CYS A 41 0.18 -3.76 -6.00
N GLY A 42 -0.59 -4.81 -6.31
CA GLY A 42 -0.11 -6.00 -7.03
C GLY A 42 -1.02 -7.21 -6.87
N THR A 43 -0.77 -8.25 -7.67
CA THR A 43 -1.47 -9.54 -7.61
C THR A 43 -0.49 -10.65 -7.27
N TYR A 44 -0.84 -11.48 -6.28
CA TYR A 44 0.03 -12.52 -5.76
C TYR A 44 -0.78 -13.77 -5.39
N THR A 45 -0.10 -14.88 -5.10
CA THR A 45 -0.74 -15.99 -4.39
C THR A 45 -1.20 -15.54 -3.00
N ARG A 46 -2.21 -16.21 -2.45
CA ARG A 46 -2.83 -15.87 -1.16
C ARG A 46 -1.80 -15.65 -0.05
N ASP A 47 -0.87 -16.58 0.13
CA ASP A 47 0.11 -16.51 1.22
C ASP A 47 1.07 -15.32 1.07
N ILE A 48 1.48 -15.01 -0.17
CA ILE A 48 2.34 -13.85 -0.47
C ILE A 48 1.55 -12.56 -0.24
N ALA A 49 0.30 -12.48 -0.69
CA ALA A 49 -0.56 -11.32 -0.50
C ALA A 49 -0.79 -11.03 0.99
N GLN A 50 -1.08 -12.06 1.79
CA GLN A 50 -1.25 -11.95 3.24
C GLN A 50 0.04 -11.52 3.94
N THR A 51 1.18 -12.08 3.55
CA THR A 51 2.49 -11.69 4.11
C THR A 51 2.79 -10.21 3.84
N LYS A 52 2.60 -9.75 2.60
CA LYS A 52 2.80 -8.34 2.24
C LYS A 52 1.83 -7.43 2.98
N GLN A 53 0.55 -7.81 3.06
CA GLN A 53 -0.44 -7.07 3.85
C GLN A 53 0.03 -6.89 5.30
N GLN A 54 0.47 -7.96 5.96
CA GLN A 54 0.98 -7.89 7.33
C GLN A 54 2.19 -6.95 7.46
N GLN A 55 3.13 -6.96 6.51
CA GLN A 55 4.26 -6.04 6.49
C GLN A 55 3.81 -4.57 6.40
N VAL A 56 2.83 -4.27 5.53
CA VAL A 56 2.27 -2.90 5.43
C VAL A 56 1.64 -2.47 6.76
N MET A 57 0.79 -3.33 7.33
CA MET A 57 0.08 -3.01 8.57
C MET A 57 1.05 -2.81 9.75
N GLN A 58 2.12 -3.61 9.83
CA GLN A 58 3.15 -3.46 10.86
C GLN A 58 3.92 -2.15 10.71
N ARG A 59 4.32 -1.80 9.48
CA ARG A 59 5.07 -0.56 9.21
C ARG A 59 4.21 0.68 9.44
N ALA A 60 2.97 0.68 8.95
CA ALA A 60 2.01 1.77 9.20
C ALA A 60 1.80 1.99 10.69
N LYS A 61 1.61 0.91 11.47
CA LYS A 61 1.48 0.98 12.93
C LYS A 61 2.75 1.53 13.61
N ALA A 62 3.93 1.11 13.17
CA ALA A 62 5.20 1.54 13.74
C ALA A 62 5.45 3.05 13.54
N GLU A 63 5.03 3.57 12.38
CA GLU A 63 5.15 5.00 12.01
C GLU A 63 3.94 5.85 12.46
N GLY A 64 2.93 5.22 13.08
CA GLY A 64 1.74 5.93 13.57
C GLY A 64 0.72 6.32 12.49
N HIS A 65 0.80 5.74 11.30
CA HIS A 65 -0.14 5.96 10.21
C HIS A 65 -1.33 4.98 10.27
N PRO A 66 -2.57 5.43 10.00
CA PRO A 66 -3.75 4.57 9.99
C PRO A 66 -3.94 3.78 8.67
N LEU A 67 -2.98 3.85 7.75
CA LEU A 67 -3.01 3.21 6.43
C LEU A 67 -3.51 1.76 6.46
N GLN A 68 -4.49 1.45 5.60
CA GLN A 68 -5.05 0.11 5.46
C GLN A 68 -4.64 -0.56 4.15
N CYS A 69 -4.22 -1.82 4.24
CA CYS A 69 -3.98 -2.74 3.13
C CYS A 69 -4.94 -3.93 3.23
N ILE A 70 -5.61 -4.29 2.13
CA ILE A 70 -6.57 -5.38 2.07
C ILE A 70 -6.17 -6.40 1.00
N VAL A 71 -6.55 -7.65 1.19
CA VAL A 71 -6.42 -8.73 0.22
C VAL A 71 -7.82 -9.09 -0.28
N GLU A 72 -8.02 -9.02 -1.59
CA GLU A 72 -9.27 -9.40 -2.26
C GLU A 72 -9.00 -10.61 -3.16
N GLU A 73 -9.87 -11.62 -3.13
CA GLU A 73 -9.85 -12.74 -4.08
C GLU A 73 -10.41 -12.27 -5.43
N ILE A 74 -9.79 -12.71 -6.54
CA ILE A 74 -10.13 -12.33 -7.91
C ILE A 74 -10.57 -13.57 -8.69
#